data_AF-A0A136LNP9-F1
#
_entry.id   AF-A0A136LNP9-F1
#
_cell.length_a   1.000
_cell.length_b   1.000
_cell.length_c   1.000
_cell.angle_alpha   90.00
_cell.angle_beta   90.00
_cell.angle_gamma   90.00
#
_symmetry.space_group_name_H-M   'P 1'
#
loop_
_entity.id
_entity.type
_entity.pdbx_description
1 polymer ?
#
loop_
_entity_poly.entity_id
_entity_poly.type
_entity_poly.pdbx_seq_one_letter_code
_entity_poly.pdbx_strand_id
1 'polypeptide(L)'
;MTEYTPKAQQTRQLILNTALDLFIRKGYEAATMREIAAEAKVSLGLAYRYFDSKEALVLSLYQQMAAETDNVVEKLPAGTVAQRFWLTMTTRLEQNLPYRDAFGALFGTMMTPKSN
;
A
#
# COMPACT_ATOMS: atom_id res chain seq x y z
N MET A 1 15.66 4.82 -12.95
CA MET A 1 14.25 5.10 -12.59
C MET A 1 13.55 5.55 -13.85
N THR A 2 12.66 4.73 -14.40
CA THR A 2 11.88 5.11 -15.58
C THR A 2 10.83 6.14 -15.14
N GLU A 3 10.96 7.38 -15.59
CA GLU A 3 9.92 8.39 -15.36
C GLU A 3 8.65 7.97 -16.10
N TYR A 4 7.63 7.61 -15.33
CA TYR A 4 6.29 7.39 -15.85
C TYR A 4 5.67 8.72 -16.25
N THR A 5 5.01 8.76 -17.41
CA THR A 5 4.15 9.89 -17.77
C THR A 5 3.07 10.09 -16.69
N PRO A 6 2.48 11.29 -16.54
CA PRO A 6 1.42 11.53 -15.56
C PRO A 6 0.26 10.52 -15.67
N LYS A 7 -0.12 10.17 -16.90
CA LYS A 7 -1.14 9.14 -17.17
C LYS A 7 -0.73 7.75 -16.70
N ALA A 8 0.55 7.39 -16.87
CA ALA A 8 1.07 6.10 -16.41
C ALA A 8 1.13 6.03 -14.88
N GLN A 9 1.50 7.12 -14.21
CA GLN A 9 1.42 7.21 -12.74
C GLN A 9 -0.01 7.07 -12.22
N GLN A 10 -0.98 7.76 -12.85
CA GLN A 10 -2.40 7.64 -12.49
C GLN A 10 -2.90 6.20 -12.65
N THR A 11 -2.52 5.53 -13.76
CA THR A 11 -2.88 4.12 -13.99
C THR A 11 -2.27 3.21 -12.92
N ARG A 12 -1.00 3.41 -12.59
CA ARG A 12 -0.33 2.66 -11.51
C ARG A 12 -1.04 2.84 -10.17
N GLN A 13 -1.41 4.08 -9.82
CA GLN A 13 -2.12 4.37 -8.57
C GLN A 13 -3.53 3.77 -8.55
N LEU A 14 -4.25 3.79 -9.67
CA LEU A 14 -5.57 3.18 -9.80
C LEU A 14 -5.52 1.67 -9.50
N ILE A 15 -4.54 0.96 -10.08
CA ILE A 15 -4.35 -0.47 -9.85
C ILE A 15 -4.04 -0.73 -8.37
N LEU A 16 -3.17 0.07 -7.76
CA LEU A 16 -2.79 -0.07 -6.34
C LEU A 16 -3.97 0.15 -5.40
N ASN A 17 -4.77 1.20 -5.61
CA ASN A 17 -5.96 1.49 -4.81
C ASN A 17 -7.02 0.40 -4.96
N THR A 18 -7.18 -0.15 -6.17
CA THR A 18 -8.12 -1.25 -6.44
C THR A 18 -7.68 -2.53 -5.73
N ALA A 19 -6.38 -2.86 -5.79
CA ALA A 19 -5.82 -4.02 -5.10
C ALA A 19 -6.08 -3.95 -3.59
N LEU A 20 -5.85 -2.79 -3.00
CA LEU A 20 -6.08 -2.55 -1.59
C LEU A 20 -7.55 -2.77 -1.19
N ASP A 21 -8.49 -2.19 -1.93
CA ASP A 21 -9.92 -2.37 -1.66
C ASP A 21 -10.33 -3.85 -1.78
N LEU A 22 -9.81 -4.56 -2.77
CA LEU A 22 -10.06 -5.99 -2.93
C LEU A 22 -9.46 -6.81 -1.78
N PHE A 23 -8.27 -6.46 -1.28
CA PHE A 23 -7.65 -7.11 -0.12
C PHE A 23 -8.47 -6.90 1.15
N ILE A 24 -9.04 -5.71 1.34
CA ILE A 24 -9.94 -5.41 2.47
C ILE A 24 -11.20 -6.27 2.39
N ARG A 25 -11.83 -6.36 1.20
CA ARG A 25 -13.11 -7.06 1.05
C ARG A 25 -13.02 -8.57 1.01
N LYS A 26 -11.98 -9.15 0.38
CA LYS A 26 -11.86 -10.60 0.14
C LYS A 26 -10.71 -11.26 0.89
N GLY A 27 -9.84 -10.48 1.52
CA GLY A 27 -8.58 -10.96 2.06
C GLY A 27 -7.49 -11.07 0.99
N TYR A 28 -6.24 -10.99 1.44
CA TYR A 28 -5.07 -11.02 0.56
C TYR A 28 -4.98 -12.32 -0.25
N GLU A 29 -5.18 -13.48 0.38
CA GLU A 29 -5.02 -14.79 -0.28
C GLU A 29 -6.03 -15.00 -1.43
N ALA A 30 -7.30 -14.67 -1.19
CA ALA A 30 -8.37 -14.91 -2.15
C ALA A 30 -8.37 -13.93 -3.34
N ALA A 31 -7.73 -12.77 -3.20
CA ALA A 31 -7.63 -11.77 -4.26
C ALA A 31 -6.61 -12.20 -5.33
N THR A 32 -6.96 -11.98 -6.60
CA THR A 32 -6.11 -12.31 -7.76
C THR A 32 -5.79 -11.09 -8.62
N MET A 33 -4.63 -11.11 -9.30
CA MET A 33 -4.26 -10.07 -10.28
C MET A 33 -5.31 -9.87 -11.38
N ARG A 34 -6.03 -10.94 -11.74
CA ARG A 34 -7.10 -10.90 -12.75
C ARG A 34 -8.29 -10.08 -12.27
N GLU A 35 -8.72 -10.29 -11.03
CA GLU A 35 -9.81 -9.52 -10.43
C GLU A 35 -9.42 -8.04 -10.26
N ILE A 36 -8.20 -7.78 -9.78
CA ILE A 36 -7.67 -6.42 -9.63
C ILE A 36 -7.69 -5.69 -10.98
N ALA A 37 -7.19 -6.33 -12.04
CA ALA A 37 -7.19 -5.74 -13.38
C ALA A 37 -8.61 -5.45 -13.89
N ALA A 38 -9.54 -6.40 -13.69
CA ALA A 38 -10.92 -6.26 -14.11
C ALA A 38 -11.63 -5.10 -13.38
N GLU A 39 -11.45 -4.99 -12.07
CA GLU A 39 -12.07 -3.95 -11.26
C GLU A 39 -11.45 -2.57 -11.50
N ALA A 40 -10.14 -2.52 -11.76
CA ALA A 40 -9.43 -1.30 -12.17
C ALA A 40 -9.72 -0.91 -13.63
N LYS A 41 -10.50 -1.71 -14.37
CA LYS A 41 -10.84 -1.51 -15.79
C LYS A 41 -9.61 -1.37 -16.69
N VAL A 42 -8.58 -2.18 -16.41
CA VAL A 42 -7.35 -2.28 -17.22
C VAL A 42 -7.19 -3.70 -17.75
N SER A 43 -6.36 -3.87 -18.79
CA SER A 43 -6.01 -5.23 -19.22
C SER A 43 -5.10 -5.91 -18.20
N LEU A 44 -5.20 -7.23 -18.08
CA LEU A 44 -4.33 -8.02 -17.20
C LEU A 44 -2.84 -7.83 -17.55
N GLY A 45 -2.52 -7.77 -18.84
CA GLY A 45 -1.14 -7.49 -19.29
C GLY A 45 -0.64 -6.10 -18.89
N LEU A 46 -1.52 -5.09 -18.88
CA LEU A 46 -1.17 -3.76 -18.40
C LEU A 46 -0.95 -3.75 -16.88
N ALA A 47 -1.77 -4.49 -16.12
CA ALA A 47 -1.57 -4.64 -14.68
C ALA A 47 -0.21 -5.27 -14.36
N TYR A 48 0.13 -6.39 -15.02
CA TYR A 48 1.43 -7.04 -14.86
C TYR A 48 2.62 -6.18 -15.28
N ARG A 49 2.44 -5.30 -16.28
CA ARG A 49 3.48 -4.34 -16.66
C ARG A 49 3.83 -3.36 -15.54
N TYR A 50 2.88 -3.00 -14.67
CA TYR A 50 3.15 -2.13 -13.52
C TYR A 50 3.59 -2.91 -12.28
N PHE A 51 3.07 -4.11 -12.10
CA PHE A 51 3.32 -4.94 -10.93
C PHE A 51 3.43 -6.41 -11.35
N ASP A 52 4.65 -6.94 -11.26
CA ASP A 52 4.96 -8.29 -11.72
C ASP A 52 4.19 -9.38 -10.95
N SER A 53 3.74 -9.07 -9.73
CA SER A 53 2.96 -10.00 -8.90
C SER A 53 2.09 -9.28 -7.85
N LYS A 54 1.25 -10.07 -7.16
CA LYS A 54 0.43 -9.59 -6.02
C LYS A 54 1.33 -9.15 -4.85
N GLU A 55 2.46 -9.81 -4.65
CA GLU A 55 3.48 -9.46 -3.66
C GLU A 55 4.17 -8.14 -4.03
N ALA A 56 4.49 -7.93 -5.32
CA ALA A 56 5.07 -6.66 -5.80
C ALA A 56 4.13 -5.46 -5.60
N LEU A 57 2.81 -5.67 -5.73
CA LEU A 57 1.79 -4.70 -5.36
C LEU A 57 1.86 -4.32 -3.88
N VAL A 58 1.90 -5.33 -3.01
CA VAL A 58 1.97 -5.13 -1.56
C VAL A 58 3.26 -4.42 -1.15
N LEU A 59 4.42 -4.81 -1.71
CA LEU A 59 5.68 -4.10 -1.48
C LEU A 59 5.61 -2.64 -1.93
N SER A 60 4.94 -2.37 -3.05
CA SER A 60 4.74 -0.99 -3.52
C SER A 60 3.83 -0.18 -2.59
N LEU A 61 2.81 -0.81 -2.00
CA LEU A 61 1.96 -0.19 -0.97
C LEU A 61 2.82 0.19 0.24
N TYR A 62 3.66 -0.73 0.74
CA TYR A 62 4.57 -0.45 1.86
C TYR A 62 5.53 0.71 1.56
N GLN A 63 6.08 0.77 0.35
CA GLN A 63 6.95 1.87 -0.07
C GLN A 63 6.21 3.21 -0.09
N GLN A 64 4.97 3.24 -0.60
CA GLN A 64 4.17 4.46 -0.61
C GLN A 64 3.91 4.96 0.82
N MET A 65 3.55 4.06 1.73
CA MET A 65 3.27 4.39 3.12
C MET A 65 4.51 4.84 3.90
N ALA A 66 5.67 4.23 3.61
CA ALA A 66 6.94 4.67 4.15
C ALA A 66 7.26 6.10 3.69
N ALA A 67 7.14 6.39 2.38
CA ALA A 67 7.36 7.72 1.82
C ALA A 67 6.36 8.76 2.36
N GLU A 68 5.08 8.41 2.51
CA GLU A 68 4.08 9.28 3.15
C GLU A 68 4.47 9.61 4.58
N THR A 69 5.07 8.66 5.31
CA THR A 69 5.58 8.96 6.64
C THR A 69 6.79 9.88 6.61
N ASP A 70 7.76 9.61 5.74
CA ASP A 70 8.97 10.42 5.69
C ASP A 70 8.60 11.89 5.45
N ASN A 71 7.64 12.14 4.56
CA ASN A 71 7.04 13.47 4.33
C ASN A 71 6.38 14.10 5.56
N VAL A 72 5.78 13.30 6.45
CA VAL A 72 5.22 13.77 7.72
C VAL A 72 6.33 14.08 8.71
N VAL A 73 7.32 13.19 8.84
CA VAL A 73 8.45 13.33 9.75
C VAL A 73 9.26 14.58 9.43
N GLU A 74 9.47 14.88 8.15
CA GLU A 74 10.14 16.10 7.68
C GLU A 74 9.42 17.38 8.11
N LYS A 75 8.11 17.33 8.31
CA LYS A 75 7.26 18.48 8.65
C LYS A 75 6.96 18.60 10.14
N LEU A 76 7.54 17.75 10.98
CA LEU A 76 7.29 17.80 12.41
C LEU A 76 7.90 19.06 13.03
N PRO A 77 7.19 19.72 13.96
CA PRO A 77 7.73 20.87 14.67
C PRO A 77 8.96 20.47 15.50
N ALA A 78 9.85 21.43 15.75
CA ALA A 78 10.96 21.25 16.68
C ALA A 78 10.45 20.86 18.07
N GLY A 79 11.18 19.97 18.75
CA GLY A 79 10.77 19.44 20.05
C GLY A 79 11.80 18.47 20.64
N THR A 80 11.44 17.80 21.72
CA THR A 80 12.25 16.71 22.29
C THR A 80 12.15 15.44 21.43
N VAL A 81 13.08 14.50 21.60
CA VAL A 81 13.01 13.17 20.95
C VAL A 81 11.70 12.47 21.31
N ALA A 82 11.28 12.56 22.59
CA ALA A 82 10.03 11.96 23.05
C ALA A 82 8.80 12.57 22.37
N GLN A 83 8.74 13.90 22.22
CA GLN A 83 7.62 14.58 21.52
C GLN A 83 7.57 14.22 20.04
N ARG A 84 8.71 14.21 19.35
CA ARG A 84 8.78 13.79 17.95
C ARG A 84 8.38 12.33 17.79
N PHE A 85 8.86 11.44 18.66
CA PHE A 85 8.49 10.03 18.62
C PHE A 85 7.00 9.81 18.86
N TRP A 86 6.43 10.46 19.88
CA TRP A 86 5.00 10.41 20.15
C TRP A 86 4.19 10.90 18.95
N LEU A 87 4.51 12.08 18.41
CA LEU A 87 3.80 12.66 17.27
C LEU A 87 3.90 11.78 16.03
N THR A 88 5.09 11.24 15.71
CA THR A 88 5.25 10.28 14.61
C THR A 88 4.40 9.04 14.83
N MET A 89 4.41 8.44 16.03
CA MET A 89 3.65 7.22 16.33
C MET A 89 2.14 7.45 16.34
N THR A 90 1.65 8.58 16.86
CA THR A 90 0.22 8.89 16.87
C THR A 90 -0.30 9.30 15.49
N THR A 91 0.43 10.16 14.76
CA THR A 91 0.05 10.52 13.38
C THR A 91 0.09 9.31 12.46
N ARG A 92 1.06 8.40 12.63
CA ARG A 92 1.08 7.11 11.92
C ARG A 92 -0.17 6.29 12.21
N LEU A 93 -0.56 6.15 13.48
CA LEU A 93 -1.75 5.39 13.85
C LEU A 93 -3.02 5.95 13.19
N GLU A 94 -3.16 7.28 13.14
CA GLU A 94 -4.30 7.97 12.51
C GLU A 94 -4.30 7.82 10.97
N GLN A 95 -3.14 7.96 10.32
CA GLN A 95 -3.02 7.83 8.87
C GLN A 95 -3.18 6.39 8.36
N ASN A 96 -2.92 5.41 9.23
CA ASN A 96 -3.13 4.00 8.92
C ASN A 96 -4.57 3.54 9.17
N LEU A 97 -5.44 4.36 9.78
CA LEU A 97 -6.83 3.99 10.06
C LEU A 97 -7.62 3.58 8.81
N PRO A 98 -7.55 4.27 7.65
CA PRO A 98 -8.24 3.84 6.43
C PRO A 98 -7.70 2.52 5.87
N TYR A 99 -6.45 2.18 6.22
CA TYR A 99 -5.77 0.97 5.80
C TYR A 99 -5.80 -0.13 6.87
N ARG A 100 -6.49 0.07 8.00
CA ARG A 100 -6.49 -0.85 9.15
C ARG A 100 -6.96 -2.25 8.77
N ASP A 101 -8.02 -2.35 7.95
CA ASP A 101 -8.56 -3.64 7.54
C ASP A 101 -7.63 -4.35 6.55
N ALA A 102 -6.97 -3.59 5.68
CA ALA A 102 -5.94 -4.12 4.78
C ALA A 102 -4.71 -4.60 5.58
N PHE A 103 -4.30 -3.83 6.58
CA PHE A 103 -3.26 -4.23 7.51
C PHE A 103 -3.68 -5.44 8.33
N GLY A 104 -4.91 -5.55 8.80
CA GLY A 104 -5.40 -6.73 9.49
C GLY A 104 -5.33 -7.98 8.60
N ALA A 105 -5.76 -7.85 7.34
CA ALA A 105 -5.68 -8.92 6.35
C ALA A 105 -4.23 -9.36 6.06
N LEU A 106 -3.28 -8.41 5.97
CA LEU A 106 -1.87 -8.70 5.74
C LEU A 106 -1.11 -9.12 7.02
N PHE A 107 -1.43 -8.54 8.19
CA PHE A 107 -0.87 -8.91 9.50
C PHE A 107 -1.23 -10.34 9.86
N GLY A 108 -2.44 -10.81 9.50
CA GLY A 108 -2.82 -12.22 9.65
C GLY A 108 -1.82 -13.15 8.97
N THR A 109 -1.43 -12.83 7.72
CA THR A 109 -0.41 -13.58 6.97
C THR A 109 1.01 -13.38 7.51
N MET A 110 1.37 -12.16 7.94
CA MET A 110 2.72 -11.85 8.47
C MET A 110 2.99 -12.43 9.87
N MET A 111 1.95 -12.55 10.72
CA MET A 111 2.07 -13.02 12.10
C MET A 111 1.86 -14.54 12.22
N THR A 112 1.46 -15.23 11.16
CA THR A 112 1.55 -16.68 11.08
C THR A 112 2.96 -17.09 10.64
N PRO A 113 3.79 -17.68 11.52
CA PRO A 113 5.10 -18.13 11.12
C PRO A 113 4.93 -19.36 10.23
N LYS A 114 5.15 -19.15 8.92
CA LYS A 114 5.09 -20.07 7.77
C LYS A 114 3.83 -19.96 6.93
N SER A 115 3.96 -19.24 5.82
CA SER A 115 3.32 -19.58 4.55
C SER A 115 4.43 -20.00 3.59
N ASN A 116 4.62 -21.32 3.45
CA ASN A 116 5.34 -21.93 2.32
C ASN A 116 4.44 -21.89 1.09
#